data_AF-A0A958IFR1-F1
#
_entry.id   AF-A0A958IFR1-F1
#
_cell.length_a   1.000
_cell.length_b   1.000
_cell.length_c   1.000
_cell.angle_alpha   90.00
_cell.angle_beta   90.00
_cell.angle_gamma   90.00
#
_symmetry.space_group_name_H-M   'P 1'
#
loop_
_entity.id
_entity.type
_entity.pdbx_description
1 polymer ?
#
loop_
_entity_poly.entity_id
_entity_poly.type
_entity_poly.pdbx_seq_one_letter_code
_entity_poly.pdbx_strand_id
1 'polypeptide(L)'
;MATEEIISAIGLVGLGGLLKSTLDFFIANKKQKSESKQQLKETRYKAIILMCYAYINFEKEKTTLIINRPDITSKERLFNELNVEWINMSLFASDRVLLKMKDFLELLNPAKYNELVLEMRKDLYGVKTKIKLDNLVLKERNL
;
A
#
# COMPACT_ATOMS: atom_id res chain seq x y z
N MET A 1 -18.61 3.80 -58.71
CA MET A 1 -17.49 3.12 -58.02
C MET A 1 -16.93 3.95 -56.86
N ALA A 2 -16.58 5.23 -57.02
CA ALA A 2 -15.98 6.02 -55.93
C ALA A 2 -16.87 6.31 -54.69
N THR A 3 -18.20 6.40 -54.83
CA THR A 3 -19.10 6.74 -53.72
C THR A 3 -19.33 5.58 -52.74
N GLU A 4 -19.40 4.34 -53.23
CA GLU A 4 -19.57 3.15 -52.40
C GLU A 4 -18.31 2.83 -51.58
N GLU A 5 -17.12 3.09 -52.14
CA GLU A 5 -15.84 2.96 -51.43
C GLU A 5 -15.72 3.97 -50.28
N ILE A 6 -16.18 5.20 -50.48
CA ILE A 6 -16.18 6.25 -49.44
C ILE A 6 -17.17 5.92 -48.32
N ILE A 7 -18.38 5.45 -48.65
CA ILE A 7 -19.38 5.05 -47.64
C ILE A 7 -18.91 3.82 -46.85
N SER A 8 -18.29 2.86 -47.52
CA SER A 8 -17.66 1.69 -46.87
C SER A 8 -16.51 2.11 -45.95
N ALA A 9 -15.64 3.02 -46.39
CA ALA A 9 -14.55 3.56 -45.58
C ALA A 9 -15.05 4.33 -44.35
N ILE A 10 -16.10 5.15 -44.50
CA ILE A 10 -16.74 5.87 -43.38
C ILE A 10 -17.43 4.90 -42.41
N GLY A 11 -18.09 3.86 -42.93
CA GLY A 11 -18.70 2.79 -42.12
C GLY A 11 -17.67 1.99 -41.31
N LEU A 12 -16.53 1.65 -41.93
CA LEU A 12 -15.41 0.95 -41.28
C LEU A 12 -14.74 1.81 -40.20
N VAL A 13 -14.54 3.11 -40.46
CA VAL A 13 -13.96 4.05 -39.49
C VAL A 13 -14.93 4.32 -38.33
N GLY A 14 -16.24 4.45 -38.61
CA GLY A 14 -17.27 4.64 -37.60
C GLY A 14 -17.45 3.43 -36.68
N LEU A 15 -17.55 2.22 -37.25
CA LEU A 15 -17.66 0.97 -36.49
C LEU A 15 -16.35 0.62 -35.75
N GLY A 16 -15.19 0.87 -36.38
CA GLY A 16 -13.89 0.72 -35.74
C GLY A 16 -13.69 1.66 -34.55
N GLY A 17 -14.20 2.90 -34.65
CA GLY A 17 -14.20 3.87 -33.56
C GLY A 17 -15.07 3.46 -32.37
N LEU A 18 -16.27 2.92 -32.63
CA LEU A 18 -17.16 2.40 -31.59
C LEU A 18 -16.57 1.18 -30.87
N LEU A 19 -16.01 0.22 -31.63
CA LEU A 19 -15.34 -0.95 -31.05
C LEU A 19 -14.15 -0.54 -30.18
N LYS A 20 -13.30 0.36 -30.68
CA LYS A 20 -12.16 0.88 -29.91
C LYS A 20 -12.62 1.58 -28.63
N SER A 21 -13.63 2.44 -28.69
CA SER A 21 -14.17 3.15 -27.52
C SER A 21 -14.69 2.19 -26.44
N THR A 22 -15.40 1.13 -26.82
CA THR A 22 -15.85 0.12 -25.85
C THR A 22 -14.68 -0.61 -25.19
N LEU A 23 -13.66 -1.02 -25.95
CA LEU A 23 -12.47 -1.67 -25.42
C LEU A 23 -11.68 -0.73 -24.49
N ASP A 24 -11.49 0.52 -24.91
CA ASP A 24 -10.83 1.56 -24.11
C ASP A 24 -11.56 1.80 -22.79
N PHE A 25 -12.90 1.82 -22.79
CA PHE A 25 -13.72 1.93 -21.59
C PHE A 25 -13.53 0.74 -20.62
N PHE A 26 -13.52 -0.50 -21.12
CA PHE A 26 -13.27 -1.67 -20.28
C PHE A 26 -11.87 -1.66 -19.68
N ILE A 27 -10.85 -1.29 -20.47
CA ILE A 27 -9.47 -1.16 -20.02
C ILE A 27 -9.35 -0.05 -18.96
N ALA A 28 -9.95 1.11 -19.22
CA ALA A 28 -9.96 2.25 -18.29
C ALA A 28 -10.61 1.89 -16.95
N ASN A 29 -11.78 1.23 -16.97
CA ASN A 29 -12.44 0.77 -15.75
C ASN A 29 -11.60 -0.23 -14.95
N LYS A 30 -10.93 -1.17 -15.63
CA LYS A 30 -10.03 -2.12 -14.97
C LYS A 30 -8.82 -1.41 -14.36
N LYS A 31 -8.25 -0.44 -15.08
CA LYS A 31 -7.13 0.38 -14.62
C LYS A 31 -7.53 1.21 -13.40
N GLN A 32 -8.66 1.91 -13.45
CA GLN A 32 -9.17 2.72 -12.33
C GLN A 32 -9.38 1.87 -11.06
N LYS A 33 -9.97 0.67 -11.19
CA LYS A 33 -10.11 -0.26 -10.05
C LYS A 33 -8.76 -0.68 -9.48
N SER A 34 -7.77 -0.94 -10.34
CA SER A 34 -6.42 -1.29 -9.90
C SER A 34 -5.72 -0.13 -9.20
N GLU A 35 -5.84 1.09 -9.74
CA GLU A 35 -5.26 2.30 -9.16
C GLU A 35 -5.87 2.63 -7.81
N SER A 36 -7.20 2.55 -7.69
CA SER A 36 -7.90 2.77 -6.41
C SER A 36 -7.45 1.76 -5.34
N LYS A 37 -7.33 0.47 -5.70
CA LYS A 37 -6.79 -0.56 -4.80
C LYS A 37 -5.35 -0.24 -4.36
N GLN A 38 -4.52 0.19 -5.29
CA GLN A 38 -3.13 0.54 -5.02
C GLN A 38 -3.01 1.77 -4.09
N GLN A 39 -3.80 2.81 -4.35
CA GLN A 39 -3.83 4.02 -3.52
C GLN A 39 -4.31 3.73 -2.09
N LEU A 40 -5.36 2.92 -1.95
CA LEU A 40 -5.82 2.45 -0.64
C LEU A 40 -4.70 1.71 0.10
N LYS A 41 -4.08 0.73 -0.57
CA LYS A 41 -2.98 -0.07 0.00
C LYS A 41 -1.82 0.81 0.45
N GLU A 42 -1.36 1.73 -0.40
CA GLU A 42 -0.27 2.66 -0.08
C GLU A 42 -0.61 3.55 1.13
N THR A 43 -1.82 4.10 1.15
CA THR A 43 -2.28 4.97 2.24
C THR A 43 -2.32 4.20 3.56
N ARG A 44 -2.89 2.99 3.55
CA ARG A 44 -2.98 2.13 4.74
C ARG A 44 -1.61 1.68 5.23
N TYR A 45 -0.71 1.25 4.33
CA TYR A 45 0.65 0.85 4.72
C TYR A 45 1.45 1.99 5.33
N LYS A 46 1.36 3.22 4.80
CA LYS A 46 2.02 4.38 5.41
C LYS A 46 1.54 4.62 6.83
N ALA A 47 0.23 4.58 7.07
CA ALA A 47 -0.34 4.73 8.40
C ALA A 47 0.13 3.62 9.36
N ILE A 48 0.09 2.36 8.92
CA ILE A 48 0.48 1.20 9.73
C ILE A 48 1.96 1.26 10.11
N ILE A 49 2.84 1.61 9.16
CA ILE A 49 4.29 1.76 9.42
C ILE A 49 4.54 2.82 10.49
N LEU A 50 3.87 3.98 10.41
CA LEU A 50 3.99 5.04 11.42
C LEU A 50 3.54 4.56 12.80
N MET A 51 2.43 3.82 12.87
CA MET A 51 1.94 3.25 14.14
C MET A 51 2.90 2.18 14.70
N CYS A 52 3.47 1.32 13.86
CA CYS A 52 4.48 0.34 14.28
C CYS A 52 5.74 1.03 14.81
N TYR A 53 6.20 2.08 14.10
CA TYR A 53 7.34 2.89 14.53
C TYR A 53 7.07 3.61 15.86
N ALA A 54 5.90 4.23 15.99
CA ALA A 54 5.46 4.87 17.22
C ALA A 54 5.36 3.86 18.37
N TYR A 55 4.98 2.60 18.09
CA TYR A 55 4.93 1.56 19.11
C TYR A 55 6.32 1.21 19.66
N ILE A 56 7.30 1.01 18.77
CA ILE A 56 8.69 0.73 19.14
C ILE A 56 9.28 1.90 19.94
N ASN A 57 8.99 3.14 19.51
CA ASN A 57 9.56 4.37 20.06
C ASN A 57 8.57 5.17 20.92
N PHE A 58 7.65 4.48 21.61
CA PHE A 58 6.49 5.12 22.23
C PHE A 58 6.83 6.31 23.13
N GLU A 59 7.86 6.21 23.96
CA GLU A 59 8.25 7.33 24.84
C GLU A 59 8.72 8.57 24.08
N LYS A 60 9.36 8.39 22.93
CA LYS A 60 9.82 9.49 22.07
C LYS A 60 8.65 10.09 21.26
N GLU A 61 7.71 9.25 20.83
CA GLU A 61 6.65 9.62 19.87
C GLU A 61 5.30 9.95 20.51
N LYS A 62 5.08 9.64 21.80
CA LYS A 62 3.75 9.76 22.45
C LYS A 62 3.11 11.14 22.31
N THR A 63 3.89 12.22 22.41
CA THR A 63 3.37 13.59 22.29
C THR A 63 2.82 13.84 20.89
N THR A 64 3.60 13.52 19.86
CA THR A 64 3.19 13.63 18.46
C THR A 64 2.00 12.73 18.15
N LEU A 65 2.00 11.51 18.69
CA LEU A 65 0.92 10.55 18.51
C LEU A 65 -0.40 11.07 19.09
N ILE A 66 -0.41 11.56 20.33
CA ILE A 66 -1.62 12.08 20.98
C ILE A 66 -2.17 13.32 20.25
N ILE A 67 -1.30 14.20 19.72
CA ILE A 67 -1.74 15.37 18.95
C ILE A 67 -2.46 14.95 17.66
N ASN A 68 -1.95 13.95 16.94
CA ASN A 68 -2.50 13.53 15.65
C ASN A 68 -3.59 12.45 15.77
N ARG A 69 -3.58 11.70 16.86
CA ARG A 69 -4.46 10.57 17.18
C ARG A 69 -4.83 10.61 18.67
N PRO A 70 -5.68 11.57 19.08
CA PRO A 70 -6.05 11.75 20.48
C PRO A 70 -6.80 10.55 21.06
N ASP A 71 -7.31 9.66 20.21
CA ASP A 71 -7.89 8.37 20.57
C ASP A 71 -6.84 7.35 21.09
N ILE A 72 -5.55 7.54 20.76
CA ILE A 72 -4.46 6.66 21.18
C ILE A 72 -3.73 7.27 22.37
N THR A 73 -4.26 6.98 23.57
CA THR A 73 -3.76 7.56 24.83
C THR A 73 -2.70 6.71 25.53
N SER A 74 -2.49 5.47 25.09
CA SER A 74 -1.55 4.54 25.73
C SER A 74 -0.89 3.61 24.71
N LYS A 75 0.25 3.03 25.11
CA LYS A 75 0.95 2.02 24.31
C LYS A 75 0.10 0.77 24.08
N GLU A 76 -0.68 0.38 25.07
CA GLU A 76 -1.65 -0.72 24.95
C GLU A 76 -2.75 -0.39 23.94
N ARG A 77 -3.30 0.83 23.98
CA ARG A 77 -4.29 1.25 22.98
C ARG A 77 -3.71 1.22 21.58
N LEU A 78 -2.47 1.69 21.40
CA LEU A 78 -1.76 1.61 20.12
C LEU A 78 -1.59 0.16 19.65
N PHE A 79 -1.27 -0.77 20.56
CA PHE A 79 -1.20 -2.20 20.22
C PHE A 79 -2.54 -2.75 19.74
N ASN A 80 -3.64 -2.37 20.40
CA ASN A 80 -4.99 -2.79 19.99
C ASN A 80 -5.34 -2.26 18.59
N GLU A 81 -5.01 -1.01 18.29
CA GLU A 81 -5.17 -0.45 16.94
C GLU A 81 -4.34 -1.21 15.89
N LEU A 82 -3.10 -1.59 16.22
CA LEU A 82 -2.26 -2.39 15.33
C LEU A 82 -2.84 -3.79 15.06
N ASN A 83 -3.49 -4.41 16.04
CA ASN A 83 -4.21 -5.68 15.85
C ASN A 83 -5.42 -5.51 14.93
N VAL A 84 -6.20 -4.44 15.12
CA VAL A 84 -7.33 -4.10 14.23
C VAL A 84 -6.83 -3.87 12.80
N GLU A 85 -5.73 -3.15 12.63
CA GLU A 85 -5.15 -2.94 11.31
C GLU A 85 -4.64 -4.24 10.68
N TRP A 86 -4.06 -5.15 11.45
CA TRP A 86 -3.67 -6.48 10.92
C TRP A 86 -4.86 -7.28 10.39
N ILE A 87 -6.01 -7.23 11.06
CA ILE A 87 -7.25 -7.83 10.55
C ILE A 87 -7.69 -7.11 9.26
N ASN A 88 -7.68 -5.78 9.23
CA ASN A 88 -8.03 -5.00 8.05
C ASN A 88 -7.12 -5.27 6.86
N MET A 89 -5.83 -5.56 7.11
CA MET A 89 -4.86 -5.90 6.06
C MET A 89 -5.26 -7.14 5.26
N SER A 90 -6.04 -8.07 5.83
CA SER A 90 -6.53 -9.26 5.12
C SER A 90 -7.30 -8.93 3.83
N LEU A 91 -7.85 -7.71 3.74
CA LEU A 91 -8.62 -7.26 2.58
C LEU A 91 -7.76 -6.82 1.39
N PHE A 92 -6.48 -6.49 1.61
CA PHE A 92 -5.67 -5.81 0.59
C PHE A 92 -4.19 -6.20 0.56
N ALA A 93 -3.62 -6.66 1.66
CA ALA A 93 -2.22 -7.02 1.77
C ALA A 93 -1.93 -8.40 1.15
N SER A 94 -0.71 -8.62 0.67
CA SER A 94 -0.28 -9.98 0.31
C SER A 94 -0.02 -10.84 1.55
N ASP A 95 -0.10 -12.15 1.36
CA ASP A 95 0.17 -13.16 2.39
C ASP A 95 1.51 -12.94 3.09
N ARG A 96 2.55 -12.56 2.35
CA ARG A 96 3.88 -12.28 2.92
C ARG A 96 3.86 -11.11 3.88
N VAL A 97 3.14 -10.03 3.54
CA VAL A 97 3.00 -8.87 4.41
C VAL A 97 2.17 -9.24 5.64
N LEU A 98 1.10 -10.03 5.49
CA LEU A 98 0.28 -10.50 6.62
C LEU A 98 1.10 -11.32 7.61
N LEU A 99 1.95 -12.24 7.10
CA LEU A 99 2.86 -13.03 7.93
C LEU A 99 3.90 -12.15 8.64
N LYS A 100 4.47 -11.15 7.95
CA LYS A 100 5.43 -10.23 8.59
C LYS A 100 4.81 -9.28 9.58
N MET A 101 3.56 -8.89 9.38
CA MET A 101 2.83 -8.11 10.37
C MET A 101 2.58 -8.95 11.62
N LYS A 102 2.21 -10.22 11.47
CA LYS A 102 2.10 -11.17 12.59
C LYS A 102 3.43 -11.32 13.34
N ASP A 103 4.54 -11.55 12.62
CA ASP A 103 5.88 -11.63 13.23
C ASP A 103 6.22 -10.36 14.04
N PHE A 104 5.83 -9.19 13.54
CA PHE A 104 6.01 -7.92 14.24
C PHE A 104 5.13 -7.81 15.48
N LEU A 105 3.84 -8.17 15.40
CA LEU A 105 2.93 -8.12 16.55
C LEU A 105 3.32 -9.08 17.68
N GLU A 106 3.96 -10.21 17.35
CA GLU A 106 4.42 -11.19 18.35
C GLU A 106 5.72 -10.79 19.03
N LEU A 107 6.62 -10.06 18.35
CA LEU A 107 7.98 -9.78 18.85
C LEU A 107 8.27 -8.30 19.12
N LEU A 108 7.50 -7.39 18.51
CA LEU A 108 7.44 -5.95 18.77
C LEU A 108 8.79 -5.23 18.85
N ASN A 109 9.69 -5.57 17.92
CA ASN A 109 11.06 -5.06 17.92
C ASN A 109 11.47 -4.44 16.56
N PRO A 110 12.56 -3.63 16.54
CA PRO A 110 13.01 -2.95 15.33
C PRO A 110 13.35 -3.88 14.15
N ALA A 111 13.86 -5.08 14.42
CA ALA A 111 14.22 -6.03 13.37
C ALA A 111 12.98 -6.50 12.61
N LYS A 112 11.91 -6.88 13.34
CA LYS A 112 10.64 -7.28 12.71
C LYS A 112 9.92 -6.15 12.01
N TYR A 113 10.02 -4.94 12.56
CA TYR A 113 9.55 -3.75 11.86
C TYR A 113 10.25 -3.55 10.51
N ASN A 114 11.59 -3.65 10.45
CA ASN A 114 12.33 -3.53 9.20
C ASN A 114 11.98 -4.64 8.20
N GLU A 115 11.78 -5.88 8.66
CA GLU A 115 11.30 -6.98 7.81
C GLU A 115 9.92 -6.66 7.20
N LEU A 116 8.99 -6.15 8.01
CA LEU A 116 7.65 -5.75 7.58
C LEU A 116 7.71 -4.64 6.52
N VAL A 117 8.49 -3.59 6.75
CA VAL A 117 8.66 -2.47 5.82
C VAL A 117 9.20 -2.95 4.47
N LEU A 118 10.17 -3.88 4.48
CA LEU A 118 10.71 -4.44 3.25
C LEU A 118 9.69 -5.26 2.47
N GLU A 119 8.87 -6.08 3.13
CA GLU A 119 7.80 -6.81 2.44
C GLU A 119 6.69 -5.89 1.94
N MET A 120 6.28 -4.87 2.71
CA MET A 120 5.32 -3.85 2.25
C MET A 120 5.83 -3.12 1.01
N ARG A 121 7.13 -2.79 0.95
CA ARG A 121 7.75 -2.17 -0.23
C ARG A 121 7.70 -3.09 -1.45
N LYS A 122 7.98 -4.38 -1.27
CA LYS A 122 7.88 -5.38 -2.36
C LYS A 122 6.44 -5.52 -2.84
N ASP A 123 5.50 -5.54 -1.91
CA ASP A 123 4.07 -5.67 -2.20
C ASP A 123 3.50 -4.47 -2.95
N LEU A 124 3.94 -3.25 -2.60
CA LEU A 124 3.51 -2.03 -3.27
C LEU A 124 4.06 -1.92 -4.69
N TYR A 125 5.35 -2.18 -4.89
CA TYR A 125 6.03 -1.78 -6.12
C TYR A 125 6.56 -2.95 -6.96
N GLY A 126 6.38 -4.19 -6.52
CA GLY A 126 6.92 -5.37 -7.22
C GLY A 126 8.45 -5.38 -7.32
N VAL A 127 9.14 -4.59 -6.50
CA VAL A 127 10.57 -4.35 -6.63
C VAL A 127 11.40 -5.46 -5.98
N LYS A 128 12.38 -5.99 -6.71
CA LYS A 128 13.47 -6.76 -6.11
C LYS A 128 14.40 -5.80 -5.37
N THR A 129 14.51 -5.95 -4.05
CA THR A 129 15.36 -5.08 -3.23
C THR A 129 16.74 -5.69 -3.00
N LYS A 130 17.79 -4.90 -3.20
CA LYS A 130 19.16 -5.22 -2.75
C LYS A 130 19.43 -4.72 -1.32
N ILE A 131 18.51 -3.94 -0.75
CA ILE A 131 18.62 -3.42 0.62
C ILE A 131 18.47 -4.61 1.57
N LYS A 132 19.50 -4.83 2.39
CA LYS A 132 19.51 -5.81 3.48
C LYS A 132 19.01 -5.16 4.78
N LEU A 133 18.56 -5.96 5.73
CA LEU A 133 18.10 -5.47 7.04
C LEU A 133 19.17 -4.64 7.77
N ASP A 134 20.43 -5.05 7.68
CA ASP A 134 21.57 -4.35 8.29
C ASP A 134 21.73 -2.92 7.76
N ASN A 135 21.28 -2.66 6.52
CA ASN A 135 21.34 -1.33 5.91
C ASN A 135 20.26 -0.38 6.47
N LEU A 136 19.27 -0.91 7.20
CA LEU A 136 18.13 -0.15 7.75
C LEU A 136 18.33 0.21 9.23
N VAL A 137 19.42 -0.26 9.85
CA VAL A 137 19.75 0.09 11.22
C VAL A 137 20.43 1.46 11.23
N LEU A 138 19.74 2.47 11.76
CA LEU A 138 20.34 3.77 12.01
C LEU A 138 21.20 3.68 13.27
N LYS A 139 22.48 4.07 13.17
CA LYS A 139 23.29 4.32 14.36
C LYS A 139 22.75 5.60 15.01
N GLU A 140 22.23 5.50 16.23
CA GLU A 140 21.85 6.69 17.00
C GLU A 140 23.09 7.60 17.08
N ARG A 141 22.97 8.84 16.61
CA ARG A 141 23.99 9.85 16.88
C ARG A 141 23.71 10.34 18.28
N ASN A 142 24.65 10.12 19.20
CA ASN A 142 24.65 10.79 20.49
C ASN A 142 24.73 12.30 20.18
N LEU A 143 23.59 12.99 20.30
CA LEU A 143 23.48 14.44 20.30
C LEU A 143 23.33 14.90 21.74
#